data_AF-W5ST09-F1
#
_entry.id   AF-W5ST09-F1
#
_cell.length_a   1.000
_cell.length_b   1.000
_cell.length_c   1.000
_cell.angle_alpha   90.00
_cell.angle_beta   90.00
_cell.angle_gamma   90.00
#
_symmetry.space_group_name_H-M   'P 1'
#
loop_
_entity.id
_entity.type
_entity.pdbx_description
1 polymer ?
#
loop_
_entity_poly.entity_id
_entity_poly.type
_entity_poly.pdbx_seq_one_letter_code
_entity_poly.pdbx_strand_id
1 'polypeptide(L)'
;MKITQNNPNLISAVRQWGCYFLSLHYYIEKYKKLQFSVLDINKNYHNFVKLGYIRSNCYILNPCAVLRRFDISTSVRWEGPAYRCLDGEFEISEVKIKNTPGYHFIATNEASVLYDSLMLKERG
;
A
#
# COMPACT_ATOMS: atom_id res chain seq x y z
N MET A 1 -5.81 0.65 9.09
CA MET A 1 -5.74 -0.75 8.64
C MET A 1 -5.11 -1.64 9.69
N LYS A 2 -5.72 -2.81 9.97
CA LYS A 2 -5.16 -3.86 10.86
C LYS A 2 -4.66 -5.09 10.10
N ILE A 3 -4.90 -5.16 8.80
CA ILE A 3 -4.54 -6.30 7.95
C ILE A 3 -3.04 -6.23 7.66
N THR A 4 -2.33 -7.34 7.82
CA THR A 4 -0.89 -7.48 7.54
C THR A 4 -0.65 -8.61 6.54
N GLN A 5 0.51 -8.61 5.88
CA GLN A 5 0.90 -9.66 4.93
C GLN A 5 0.98 -11.06 5.57
N ASN A 6 1.12 -11.13 6.88
CA ASN A 6 1.15 -12.39 7.64
C ASN A 6 -0.24 -13.02 7.80
N ASN A 7 -1.32 -12.34 7.41
CA ASN A 7 -2.66 -12.89 7.51
C ASN A 7 -2.83 -14.09 6.55
N PRO A 8 -3.14 -15.30 7.05
CA PRO A 8 -3.19 -16.51 6.23
C PRO A 8 -4.36 -16.52 5.25
N ASN A 9 -5.40 -15.71 5.50
CA ASN A 9 -6.59 -15.62 4.65
C ASN A 9 -6.40 -14.68 3.46
N LEU A 10 -5.27 -13.98 3.35
CA LEU A 10 -4.91 -13.21 2.17
C LEU A 10 -4.43 -14.12 1.04
N ILE A 11 -4.68 -13.70 -0.19
CA ILE A 11 -4.12 -14.33 -1.39
C ILE A 11 -2.59 -14.37 -1.29
N SER A 12 -1.99 -15.48 -1.70
CA SER A 12 -0.53 -15.73 -1.62
C SER A 12 0.30 -14.59 -2.22
N ALA A 13 -0.10 -14.05 -3.38
CA ALA A 13 0.57 -12.91 -4.00
C ALA A 13 0.56 -11.65 -3.12
N VAL A 14 -0.55 -11.35 -2.45
CA VAL A 14 -0.66 -10.21 -1.53
C VAL A 14 0.19 -10.44 -0.29
N ARG A 15 0.23 -11.68 0.22
CA ARG A 15 1.08 -12.04 1.36
C ARG A 15 2.56 -11.87 1.04
N GLN A 16 3.00 -12.21 -0.17
CA GLN A 16 4.40 -12.14 -0.56
C GLN A 16 4.83 -10.74 -1.01
N TRP A 17 4.00 -10.04 -1.80
CA TRP A 17 4.39 -8.84 -2.55
C TRP A 17 3.45 -7.65 -2.35
N GLY A 18 2.47 -7.77 -1.44
CA GLY A 18 1.38 -6.82 -1.32
C GLY A 18 1.68 -5.56 -0.51
N CYS A 19 2.93 -5.28 -0.13
CA CYS A 19 3.27 -4.14 0.75
C CYS A 19 2.78 -2.78 0.22
N TYR A 20 3.06 -2.46 -1.05
CA TYR A 20 2.53 -1.26 -1.69
C TYR A 20 1.00 -1.34 -1.77
N PHE A 21 0.46 -2.44 -2.29
CA PHE A 21 -0.98 -2.63 -2.46
C PHE A 21 -1.77 -2.41 -1.16
N LEU A 22 -1.28 -2.93 -0.04
CA LEU A 22 -1.89 -2.74 1.28
C LEU A 22 -1.69 -1.31 1.80
N SER A 23 -0.55 -0.67 1.52
CA SER A 23 -0.33 0.75 1.85
C SER A 23 -1.32 1.67 1.10
N LEU A 24 -1.66 1.37 -0.15
CA LEU A 24 -2.74 2.07 -0.87
C LEU A 24 -4.10 1.87 -0.21
N HIS A 25 -4.42 0.66 0.23
CA HIS A 25 -5.68 0.39 0.93
C HIS A 25 -5.74 1.08 2.30
N TYR A 26 -4.62 1.16 3.01
CA TYR A 26 -4.51 1.95 4.24
C TYR A 26 -4.89 3.41 3.98
N TYR A 27 -4.37 4.02 2.92
CA TYR A 27 -4.71 5.39 2.57
C TYR A 27 -6.19 5.55 2.24
N ILE A 28 -6.75 4.65 1.44
CA ILE A 28 -8.17 4.68 1.09
C ILE A 28 -9.03 4.59 2.36
N GLU A 29 -8.71 3.71 3.32
CA GLU A 29 -9.41 3.64 4.61
C GLU A 29 -9.37 4.97 5.35
N LYS A 30 -8.19 5.60 5.44
CA LYS A 30 -8.02 6.87 6.16
C LYS A 30 -8.74 8.02 5.49
N TYR A 31 -8.60 8.13 4.17
CA TYR A 31 -9.18 9.22 3.39
C TYR A 31 -10.70 9.13 3.34
N LYS A 32 -11.26 7.94 3.09
CA LYS A 32 -12.71 7.73 2.97
C LYS A 32 -13.38 7.36 4.29
N LYS A 33 -12.63 7.20 5.38
CA LYS A 33 -13.13 6.71 6.67
C LYS A 33 -13.84 5.35 6.53
N LEU A 34 -13.29 4.48 5.69
CA LEU A 34 -13.78 3.12 5.43
C LEU A 34 -12.96 2.10 6.22
N GLN A 35 -13.46 0.86 6.29
CA GLN A 35 -12.73 -0.28 6.83
C GLN A 35 -12.73 -1.41 5.80
N PHE A 36 -11.56 -1.97 5.51
CA PHE A 36 -11.44 -3.15 4.68
C PHE A 36 -11.35 -4.41 5.53
N SER A 37 -12.12 -5.43 5.12
CA SER A 37 -11.90 -6.81 5.55
C SER A 37 -10.86 -7.49 4.66
N VAL A 38 -10.34 -8.64 5.11
CA VAL A 38 -9.46 -9.48 4.28
C VAL A 38 -10.15 -9.92 2.98
N LEU A 39 -11.46 -10.15 3.02
CA LEU A 39 -12.26 -10.48 1.85
C LEU A 39 -12.26 -9.34 0.83
N ASP A 40 -12.40 -8.09 1.29
CA ASP A 40 -12.36 -6.92 0.42
C ASP A 40 -10.99 -6.76 -0.25
N ILE A 41 -9.91 -6.94 0.52
CA ILE A 41 -8.54 -6.91 0.00
C ILE A 41 -8.33 -7.96 -1.10
N ASN A 42 -8.78 -9.19 -0.87
CA ASN A 42 -8.68 -10.26 -1.87
C ASN A 42 -9.53 -9.98 -3.12
N LYS A 43 -10.75 -9.47 -2.93
CA LYS A 43 -11.65 -9.08 -4.02
C LYS A 43 -11.04 -7.94 -4.86
N ASN A 44 -10.48 -6.93 -4.20
CA ASN A 44 -9.83 -5.80 -4.85
C ASN A 44 -8.59 -6.24 -5.63
N TYR A 45 -7.79 -7.16 -5.08
CA TYR A 45 -6.65 -7.73 -5.79
C TYR A 45 -7.09 -8.34 -7.14
N HIS A 46 -8.08 -9.25 -7.12
CA HIS A 46 -8.56 -9.88 -8.36
C HIS A 46 -9.14 -8.86 -9.35
N ASN A 47 -9.92 -7.90 -8.85
CA ASN A 47 -10.49 -6.85 -9.69
C ASN A 47 -9.40 -6.00 -10.35
N PHE A 48 -8.37 -5.59 -9.61
CA PHE A 48 -7.32 -4.72 -10.13
C PHE A 48 -6.35 -5.46 -11.04
N VAL A 49 -6.13 -6.77 -10.82
CA VAL A 49 -5.44 -7.62 -11.81
C VAL A 49 -6.25 -7.70 -13.10
N LYS A 50 -7.56 -7.98 -13.02
CA LYS A 50 -8.44 -8.08 -14.19
C LYS A 50 -8.53 -6.77 -14.97
N LEU A 51 -8.53 -5.63 -14.27
CA LEU A 51 -8.57 -4.30 -14.87
C LEU A 51 -7.20 -3.82 -15.37
N GLY A 52 -6.12 -4.57 -15.12
CA GLY A 52 -4.76 -4.20 -15.54
C GLY A 52 -4.14 -3.06 -14.73
N TYR A 53 -4.65 -2.77 -13.53
CA TYR A 53 -4.10 -1.71 -12.66
C TYR A 53 -2.90 -2.20 -11.85
N ILE A 54 -2.84 -3.51 -11.61
CA ILE A 54 -1.73 -4.20 -10.94
C ILE A 54 -1.40 -5.48 -11.70
N ARG A 55 -0.15 -5.96 -11.58
CA ARG A 55 0.25 -7.29 -12.04
C ARG A 55 -0.10 -8.35 -10.98
N SER A 56 -0.07 -9.63 -11.38
CA SER A 56 -0.32 -10.77 -10.48
C SER A 56 0.70 -10.90 -9.34
N ASN A 57 1.86 -10.25 -9.43
CA ASN A 57 2.83 -10.14 -8.33
C ASN A 57 2.63 -8.85 -7.50
N CYS A 58 1.43 -8.27 -7.49
CA CYS A 58 1.08 -7.02 -6.79
C CYS A 58 1.84 -5.76 -7.23
N TYR A 59 2.63 -5.82 -8.31
CA TYR A 59 3.28 -4.63 -8.85
C TYR A 59 2.22 -3.63 -9.34
N ILE A 60 2.23 -2.43 -8.76
CA ILE A 60 1.26 -1.37 -9.08
C ILE A 60 1.64 -0.72 -10.41
N LEU A 61 0.77 -0.83 -11.42
CA LEU A 61 0.96 -0.18 -12.73
C LEU A 61 0.34 1.22 -12.76
N ASN A 62 -0.81 1.39 -12.10
CA ASN A 62 -1.53 2.66 -12.09
C ASN A 62 -2.18 2.93 -10.73
N PRO A 63 -1.47 3.56 -9.78
CA PRO A 63 -2.01 3.84 -8.46
C PRO A 63 -3.19 4.83 -8.53
N CYS A 64 -3.15 5.82 -9.42
CA CYS A 64 -4.27 6.75 -9.64
C CYS A 64 -5.54 6.04 -10.12
N ALA A 65 -5.45 4.97 -10.91
CA ALA A 65 -6.61 4.19 -11.32
C ALA A 65 -7.19 3.39 -10.15
N VAL A 66 -6.34 2.83 -9.27
CA VAL A 66 -6.77 2.19 -8.02
C VAL A 66 -7.53 3.19 -7.15
N LEU A 67 -6.97 4.38 -6.90
CA LEU A 67 -7.59 5.42 -6.08
C LEU A 67 -8.91 5.92 -6.66
N ARG A 68 -8.99 6.10 -7.98
CA ARG A 68 -10.23 6.49 -8.67
C ARG A 68 -11.37 5.48 -8.52
N ARG A 69 -11.09 4.19 -8.29
CA ARG A 69 -12.15 3.19 -8.01
C ARG A 69 -12.87 3.43 -6.69
N PHE A 70 -12.29 4.27 -5.83
CA PHE A 70 -12.87 4.70 -4.57
C PHE A 70 -13.22 6.19 -4.61
N ASP A 71 -13.46 6.80 -5.78
CA ASP A 71 -13.80 8.22 -5.91
C ASP A 71 -12.78 9.15 -5.26
N ILE A 72 -11.49 8.80 -5.33
CA ILE A 72 -10.37 9.65 -4.92
C ILE A 72 -9.69 10.16 -6.19
N SER A 73 -9.96 11.42 -6.53
CA SER A 73 -9.32 12.09 -7.66
C SER A 73 -8.06 12.81 -7.17
N THR A 74 -6.93 12.12 -7.21
CA THR A 74 -5.63 12.67 -6.83
C THR A 74 -4.53 12.28 -7.82
N SER A 75 -3.42 13.01 -7.79
CA SER A 75 -2.20 12.70 -8.51
C SER A 75 -1.21 11.98 -7.59
N VAL A 76 -0.61 10.89 -8.06
CA VAL A 76 0.60 10.33 -7.43
C VAL A 76 1.80 11.02 -8.03
N ARG A 77 2.71 11.50 -7.17
CA ARG A 77 3.95 12.15 -7.57
C ARG A 77 5.12 11.34 -7.02
N TRP A 78 6.20 11.25 -7.78
CA TRP A 78 7.47 10.80 -7.24
C TRP A 78 8.07 11.98 -6.48
N GLU A 79 8.21 11.87 -5.17
CA GLU A 79 8.71 12.96 -4.36
C GLU A 79 10.20 13.22 -4.62
N GLY A 80 10.56 14.50 -4.64
CA GLY A 80 11.95 14.93 -4.55
C GLY A 80 12.40 14.98 -3.08
N PRO A 81 13.71 15.01 -2.80
CA PRO A 81 14.26 14.87 -1.43
C PRO A 81 13.80 15.93 -0.41
N ALA A 82 13.19 17.02 -0.87
CA ALA A 82 12.76 18.16 -0.06
C ALA A 82 11.24 18.23 0.15
N TYR A 83 10.47 17.28 -0.41
CA TYR A 83 9.02 17.29 -0.22
C TYR A 83 8.66 16.93 1.22
N ARG A 84 7.60 17.54 1.72
CA ARG A 84 6.95 17.16 2.98
C ARG A 84 5.47 17.01 2.74
N CYS A 85 4.89 15.90 3.21
CA CYS A 85 3.47 15.64 3.08
C CYS A 85 2.65 16.77 3.72
N LEU A 86 1.63 17.26 3.01
CA LEU A 86 0.64 18.17 3.56
C LEU A 86 -0.39 17.40 4.40
N ASP A 87 -1.23 18.13 5.14
CA ASP A 87 -2.32 17.54 5.91
C ASP A 87 -3.25 16.68 5.03
N GLY A 88 -3.34 15.39 5.37
CA GLY A 88 -4.13 14.41 4.61
C GLY A 88 -3.39 13.71 3.48
N GLU A 89 -2.12 14.05 3.25
CA GLU A 89 -1.20 13.31 2.42
C GLU A 89 -0.37 12.32 3.24
N PHE A 90 0.25 11.37 2.56
CA PHE A 90 1.19 10.41 3.11
C PHE A 90 2.13 9.98 2.01
N GLU A 91 3.31 9.53 2.40
CA GLU A 91 4.31 8.98 1.50
C GLU A 91 4.22 7.45 1.54
N ILE A 92 4.47 6.80 0.40
CA ILE A 92 4.74 5.37 0.35
C ILE A 92 6.24 5.22 0.13
N SER A 93 7.00 5.13 1.22
CA SER A 93 8.45 5.06 1.18
C SER A 93 8.92 3.63 0.94
N GLU A 94 9.93 3.51 0.09
CA GLU A 94 10.69 2.28 -0.08
C GLU A 94 11.65 2.09 1.12
N VAL A 95 11.63 0.91 1.72
CA VAL A 95 12.52 0.50 2.81
C VAL A 95 13.27 -0.76 2.39
N LYS A 96 14.59 -0.72 2.54
CA LYS A 96 15.45 -1.89 2.35
C LYS A 96 15.46 -2.74 3.61
N ILE A 97 15.04 -4.00 3.46
CA ILE A 97 15.19 -5.00 4.52
C ILE A 97 16.58 -5.62 4.37
N LYS A 98 17.40 -5.53 5.43
CA LYS A 98 18.75 -6.09 5.44
C LYS A 98 18.69 -7.59 5.10
N ASN A 99 19.56 -8.02 4.18
CA ASN A 99 19.69 -9.40 3.72
C ASN A 99 18.46 -10.00 3.01
N THR A 100 17.47 -9.18 2.62
CA THR A 100 16.32 -9.64 1.83
C THR A 100 16.39 -9.01 0.44
N PRO A 101 16.45 -9.81 -0.63
CA PRO A 101 16.36 -9.28 -1.99
C PRO A 101 14.96 -8.70 -2.24
N GLY A 102 14.92 -7.46 -2.70
CA GLY A 102 13.69 -6.75 -3.04
C GLY A 102 13.48 -5.47 -2.25
N TYR A 103 12.28 -4.91 -2.43
CA TYR A 103 11.88 -3.63 -1.87
C TYR A 103 10.62 -3.82 -1.04
N HIS A 104 10.64 -3.31 0.18
CA HIS A 104 9.46 -3.22 1.02
C HIS A 104 8.92 -1.79 0.97
N PHE A 105 7.61 -1.63 1.03
CA PHE A 105 6.97 -0.32 0.99
C PHE A 105 6.13 -0.13 2.24
N ILE A 106 6.28 1.02 2.88
CA ILE A 106 5.52 1.41 4.07
C ILE A 106 4.85 2.75 3.84
N ALA A 107 3.72 2.98 4.51
CA ALA A 107 3.09 4.29 4.56
C ALA A 107 3.73 5.11 5.68
N THR A 108 4.16 6.32 5.37
CA THR A 108 4.85 7.25 6.27
C THR A 108 4.22 8.63 6.18
N ASN A 109 4.44 9.43 7.22
CA ASN A 109 4.23 10.87 7.18
C ASN A 109 5.37 11.51 7.98
N GLU A 110 6.17 12.31 7.29
CA GLU A 110 7.44 12.83 7.79
C GLU A 110 8.34 11.72 8.38
N ALA A 111 8.56 11.72 9.69
CA ALA A 111 9.38 10.73 10.37
C ALA A 111 8.59 9.54 10.95
N SER A 112 7.25 9.54 10.84
CA SER A 112 6.39 8.57 11.49
C SER A 112 5.94 7.47 10.54
N VAL A 113 6.04 6.21 10.97
CA VAL A 113 5.45 5.06 10.27
C VAL A 113 3.95 5.03 10.55
N LEU A 114 3.15 5.23 9.51
CA LEU A 114 1.69 5.21 9.58
C LEU A 114 1.12 3.81 9.42
N TYR A 115 1.74 3.00 8.57
CA TYR A 115 1.38 1.61 8.35
C TYR A 115 2.54 0.83 7.74
N ASP A 116 2.81 -0.33 8.33
CA ASP A 116 3.74 -1.33 7.82
C ASP A 116 3.02 -2.69 7.77
N SER A 117 2.89 -3.25 6.58
CA SER A 117 2.24 -4.54 6.35
C SER A 117 3.03 -5.74 6.87
N LEU A 118 4.33 -5.58 7.14
CA LEU A 118 5.20 -6.59 7.74
C LEU A 118 5.45 -6.35 9.24
N MET A 119 5.05 -5.21 9.78
CA MET A 119 5.27 -4.82 11.19
C MET A 119 6.75 -4.98 11.57
N LEU A 120 7.66 -4.52 10.71
CA LEU A 120 9.08 -4.52 11.00
C LEU A 120 9.30 -3.69 12.26
N LYS A 121 10.07 -4.24 13.22
CA LYS A 121 10.51 -3.45 14.36
C LYS A 121 11.30 -2.25 13.84
N GLU A 122 11.05 -1.08 14.43
CA GLU A 122 11.61 0.20 14.00
C GLU A 122 13.07 0.06 13.54
N ARG A 123 13.31 0.36 12.26
CA ARG A 123 14.63 0.36 11.60
C ARG A 123 15.44 -0.91 11.91
N GLY A 124 15.21 -1.95 11.10
CA GLY A 124 16.01 -3.19 11.15
C GLY A 124 17.51 -2.97 11.12
#